data_AF-A0A842Q3V7-F1
#
_entry.id   AF-A0A842Q3V7-F1
#
_cell.length_a   1.000
_cell.length_b   1.000
_cell.length_c   1.000
_cell.angle_alpha   90.00
_cell.angle_beta   90.00
_cell.angle_gamma   90.00
#
_symmetry.space_group_name_H-M   'P 1'
#
loop_
_entity.id
_entity.type
_entity.pdbx_description
1 polymer ?
#
loop_
_entity_poly.entity_id
_entity_poly.type
_entity_poly.pdbx_seq_one_letter_code
_entity_poly.pdbx_strand_id
1 'polypeptide(L)' 'MVKEVMSGRRDGGGGGEGGGMFDVADKSDTLRLATAQAVVRISPLTSKLIKEGKSPKGNIFDAARIAATMAA' A
#
# COMPACT_ATOMS: atom_id res chain seq x y z
N MET A 1 -13.14 -8.51 14.32
CA MET A 1 -13.45 -9.78 13.64
C MET A 1 -13.39 -9.56 12.14
N VAL A 2 -12.18 -9.42 11.60
CA VAL A 2 -11.93 -9.40 10.15
C VAL A 2 -11.51 -10.81 9.79
N LYS A 3 -12.43 -11.55 9.16
CA LYS A 3 -12.19 -12.91 8.71
C LYS A 3 -11.15 -12.89 7.60
N GLU A 4 -10.05 -13.61 7.80
CA GLU A 4 -9.31 -14.23 6.72
C GLU A 4 -10.30 -15.01 5.85
N VAL A 5 -10.42 -14.68 4.56
CA VAL A 5 -10.71 -15.64 3.49
C VAL A 5 -10.17 -15.05 2.19
N MET A 6 -9.06 -15.59 1.70
CA MET A 6 -8.90 -16.04 0.31
C MET A 6 -7.50 -16.64 0.16
N SER A 7 -7.36 -17.91 0.57
CA SER A 7 -6.34 -18.79 0.02
C SER A 7 -6.72 -19.09 -1.44
N GLY A 8 -6.46 -18.15 -2.34
CA GLY A 8 -6.43 -18.40 -3.79
C GLY A 8 -5.16 -19.20 -4.11
N ARG A 9 -5.29 -20.17 -5.01
CA ARG A 9 -4.19 -21.03 -5.47
C ARG A 9 -2.92 -20.22 -5.74
N ARG A 10 -1.76 -20.77 -5.36
CA ARG A 10 -0.47 -20.34 -5.92
C ARG A 10 -0.53 -20.63 -7.41
N ASP A 11 -0.59 -19.59 -8.22
CA ASP A 11 -0.48 -19.68 -9.68
C ASP A 11 0.98 -19.99 -10.02
N GLY A 12 1.36 -21.25 -9.83
CA GLY A 12 2.63 -21.80 -10.27
C GLY A 12 2.44 -22.50 -11.60
N GLY A 13 2.97 -21.92 -12.68
CA GLY A 13 3.11 -22.60 -13.96
C GLY A 13 3.46 -21.66 -15.11
N GLY A 14 4.70 -21.74 -15.59
CA GLY A 14 5.09 -21.24 -16.90
C GLY A 14 6.34 -20.38 -16.88
N GLY A 15 7.49 -20.99 -17.17
CA GLY A 15 8.70 -20.26 -17.53
C GLY A 15 8.45 -19.44 -18.79
N GLY A 16 8.69 -18.14 -18.71
CA GLY A 16 8.57 -17.21 -19.81
C GLY A 16 8.98 -15.84 -19.28
N GLU A 17 9.87 -15.17 -20.00
CA GLU A 17 10.46 -13.88 -19.69
C GLU A 17 9.39 -12.89 -19.19
N GLY A 18 9.38 -12.64 -17.88
CA GLY A 18 8.19 -12.21 -17.15
C GLY A 18 7.92 -10.71 -17.21
N GLY A 19 7.12 -10.29 -18.19
CA GLY A 19 6.56 -8.95 -18.28
C GLY A 19 5.28 -8.97 -19.13
N GLY A 20 4.18 -9.49 -18.58
CA GLY A 20 2.90 -9.56 -19.28
C GLY A 20 1.71 -9.38 -18.33
N MET A 21 0.64 -8.76 -18.83
CA MET A 21 -0.62 -8.64 -18.11
C MET A 21 -1.40 -9.96 -18.25
N PHE A 22 -1.86 -10.53 -17.14
CA PHE A 22 -2.70 -11.73 -17.16
C PHE A 22 -4.13 -11.37 -17.57
N ASP A 23 -4.72 -12.18 -18.44
CA ASP A 23 -6.13 -12.01 -18.81
C ASP A 23 -7.04 -12.29 -17.60
N VAL A 24 -8.00 -11.40 -17.39
CA VAL A 24 -8.97 -11.43 -16.28
C VAL A 24 -10.42 -11.34 -16.75
N ALA A 25 -10.68 -11.38 -18.05
CA ALA A 25 -11.99 -11.15 -18.65
C ALA A 25 -13.09 -12.14 -18.18
N ASP A 26 -12.74 -13.41 -17.95
CA ASP A 26 -13.69 -14.44 -17.51
C ASP A 26 -14.02 -14.39 -16.00
N LYS A 27 -13.44 -13.46 -15.24
CA LYS A 27 -13.67 -13.36 -13.79
C LYS A 27 -14.90 -12.50 -13.50
N SER A 28 -15.83 -13.03 -12.71
CA SER A 28 -17.01 -12.27 -12.27
C SER A 28 -16.66 -11.06 -11.40
N ASP A 29 -17.31 -9.93 -11.66
CA ASP A 29 -17.15 -8.72 -10.87
C ASP A 29 -17.61 -8.92 -9.43
N THR A 30 -16.73 -8.58 -8.49
CA THR A 30 -16.95 -8.75 -7.05
C THR A 30 -16.35 -7.55 -6.31
N LEU A 31 -16.94 -7.19 -5.18
CA LEU A 31 -16.40 -6.14 -4.31
C LEU A 31 -15.11 -6.66 -3.66
N ARG A 32 -13.98 -6.01 -3.96
CA ARG A 32 -12.67 -6.35 -3.42
C ARG A 32 -12.16 -5.21 -2.54
N LEU A 33 -11.66 -5.57 -1.37
CA LEU A 33 -11.01 -4.66 -0.44
C LEU A 33 -9.59 -5.17 -0.19
N ALA A 34 -8.61 -4.27 -0.27
CA ALA A 34 -7.21 -4.56 0.06
C ALA A 34 -6.72 -3.56 1.11
N THR A 35 -5.90 -4.02 2.05
CA THR A 35 -5.28 -3.19 3.08
C THR A 35 -3.78 -3.42 3.07
N ALA A 36 -3.00 -2.35 3.02
CA ALA A 36 -1.54 -2.38 3.04
C ALA A 36 -1.00 -1.47 4.14
N GLN A 37 0.16 -1.81 4.69
CA GLN A 37 0.84 -1.04 5.72
C GLN A 37 2.34 -0.92 5.40
N ALA A 38 2.92 0.25 5.70
CA ALA A 38 4.36 0.49 5.62
C ALA A 38 4.87 1.17 6.90
N VAL A 39 6.15 0.95 7.22
CA VAL A 39 6.82 1.55 8.37
C VAL A 39 8.07 2.29 7.90
N VAL A 40 8.18 3.57 8.25
CA VAL A 40 9.35 4.40 7.94
C VAL A 40 10.15 4.63 9.22
N ARG A 41 11.42 4.22 9.21
CA ARG A 41 12.34 4.47 10.33
C ARG A 41 12.92 5.87 10.20
N ILE A 42 12.80 6.66 11.27
CA ILE A 42 13.29 8.05 11.33
C ILE A 42 14.10 8.26 12.61
N SER A 43 14.89 9.34 12.63
CA SER A 43 15.64 9.71 13.83
C SER A 43 14.70 10.11 14.98
N PRO A 44 15.08 9.88 16.25
CA PRO A 44 14.27 10.28 17.40
C PRO A 44 14.02 11.80 17.45
N LEU A 45 15.00 12.61 17.04
CA LEU A 45 14.88 14.07 16.97
C LEU A 45 13.83 14.48 15.94
N THR A 46 13.84 13.86 14.76
CA THR A 46 12.84 14.10 13.72
C THR A 46 11.44 13.70 14.20
N SER A 47 11.31 12.58 14.91
CA SER A 47 10.01 12.14 15.45
C SER A 47 9.40 13.14 16.44
N LYS A 48 10.24 13.82 17.26
CA LYS A 48 9.79 14.88 18.17
C LYS A 48 9.37 16.13 17.41
N LEU A 49 10.19 16.57 16.45
CA LEU A 49 9.88 17.74 15.62
C LEU A 49 8.57 17.59 14.85
N ILE A 50 8.31 16.40 14.30
CA ILE A 50 7.07 16.09 13.60
C ILE A 50 5.87 16.15 14.55
N LYS A 51 5.98 15.59 15.76
CA LYS A 51 4.92 15.62 16.77
C LYS A 51 4.64 17.04 17.29
N GLU A 52 5.68 17.85 17.44
CA GLU A 52 5.56 19.25 17.87
C GLU A 52 5.10 20.19 16.75
N GLY A 53 4.93 19.71 15.51
CA GLY A 53 4.56 20.54 14.37
C GLY A 53 5.63 21.56 13.96
N LYS A 54 6.87 21.42 14.47
CA LYS A 54 8.00 22.32 14.19
C LYS A 54 8.90 21.80 13.07
N SER A 55 8.33 21.08 12.11
CA SER A 55 9.06 20.65 10.91
C SER A 55 9.24 21.84 9.96
N PRO A 56 10.45 22.08 9.43
CA PRO A 56 10.72 23.20 8.52
C PRO A 56 9.95 23.11 7.18
N LYS A 57 9.39 21.93 6.87
CA LYS A 57 8.58 21.66 5.67
C LYS A 57 7.06 21.73 5.89
N GLY A 58 6.60 22.15 7.07
CA GLY A 58 5.17 22.18 7.42
C GLY A 58 4.62 20.81 7.84
N ASN A 59 3.31 20.59 7.69
CA ASN A 59 2.63 19.39 8.20
C ASN A 59 2.92 18.13 7.35
N ILE A 60 3.78 17.25 7.87
CA ILE A 60 4.21 16.03 7.18
C ILE A 60 3.08 15.00 7.06
N PHE A 61 2.16 14.94 8.02
CA PHE A 61 1.07 13.97 7.99
C PHE A 61 0.05 14.29 6.90
N ASP A 62 -0.30 15.56 6.74
CA ASP A 62 -1.23 16.00 5.69
C ASP A 62 -0.62 15.78 4.31
N ALA A 63 0.65 16.15 4.12
CA ALA A 63 1.37 15.92 2.89
C ALA A 63 1.42 14.42 2.52
N ALA A 64 1.71 13.55 3.51
CA ALA A 64 1.74 12.11 3.30
C ALA A 64 0.36 11.54 2.92
N ARG A 65 -0.72 12.05 3.53
CA ARG A 65 -2.09 11.61 3.20
C ARG A 65 -2.48 11.99 1.76
N ILE A 66 -2.17 13.21 1.35
CA ILE A 66 -2.47 13.69 -0.01
C ILE A 66 -1.67 12.87 -1.03
N ALA A 67 -0.37 12.70 -0.80
CA ALA A 67 0.49 11.89 -1.67
C ALA A 67 -0.01 10.43 -1.78
N ALA A 68 -0.41 9.81 -0.66
CA ALA A 68 -0.93 8.45 -0.67
C ALA A 68 -2.24 8.32 -1.46
N THR A 69 -3.13 9.32 -1.36
CA THR A 69 -4.41 9.31 -2.08
C THR A 69 -4.21 9.49 -3.60
N MET A 70 -3.25 10.31 -4.00
CA MET A 70 -2.94 10.53 -5.43
C MET A 70 -2.13 9.41 -6.07
N ALA A 71 -1.43 8.60 -5.28
CA ALA A 71 -0.64 7.47 -5.77
C ALA A 71 -1.45 6.17 -5.91
N ALA A 72 -2.64 6.11 -5.31
CA ALA A 72 -3.58 5.01 -5.44
C ALA A 72 -4.29 5.05 -6.81
#